data_AF-A0A2W4P678-F1
#
_entry.id   AF-A0A2W4P678-F1
#
_cell.length_a   1.000
_cell.length_b   1.000
_cell.length_c   1.000
_cell.angle_alpha   90.00
_cell.angle_beta   90.00
_cell.angle_gamma   90.00
#
_symmetry.space_group_name_H-M   'P 1'
#
loop_
_entity.id
_entity.type
_entity.pdbx_description
1 polymer ?
#
loop_
_entity_poly.entity_id
_entity_poly.type
_entity_poly.pdbx_seq_one_letter_code
_entity_poly.pdbx_strand_id
1 'polypeptide(L)'
;MKVKFLMLTMVLGSLLFVQCNQTRDNKTGESSGNYDTQSDRDDVIDRERQEMAQNLREVRDDIDRELEEVSNEMENASDEARRDLEETKKDLTDRRSKVEEKLDEVENATADTWDDIKDGASNTLEDVKEGFRDAGDEIEDRLDQ
;
A
#
# COMPACT_ATOMS: atom_id res chain seq x y z
N MET A 1 11.59 -40.34 -19.78
CA MET A 1 12.90 -40.99 -19.91
C MET A 1 13.97 -39.92 -19.98
N LYS A 2 14.92 -39.98 -19.04
CA LYS A 2 16.36 -39.67 -19.16
C LYS A 2 16.76 -38.34 -19.83
N VAL A 3 17.18 -37.42 -18.95
CA VAL A 3 18.22 -36.41 -19.18
C VAL A 3 19.45 -37.03 -19.86
N LYS A 4 20.03 -36.32 -20.84
CA LYS A 4 21.47 -36.16 -21.15
C LYS A 4 21.73 -36.14 -22.66
N PHE A 5 22.22 -35.01 -23.19
CA PHE A 5 23.55 -34.87 -23.82
C PHE A 5 23.68 -33.41 -24.31
N LEU A 6 24.55 -32.57 -23.74
CA LEU A 6 25.94 -32.35 -24.18
C LEU A 6 26.03 -31.94 -25.67
N MET A 7 26.34 -30.67 -25.92
CA MET A 7 27.36 -30.25 -26.90
C MET A 7 27.65 -28.75 -26.78
N LEU A 8 28.75 -28.49 -26.10
CA LEU A 8 29.62 -27.34 -26.20
C LEU A 8 29.97 -27.02 -27.66
N THR A 9 29.57 -25.87 -28.18
CA THR A 9 30.29 -25.22 -29.30
C THR A 9 30.37 -23.71 -29.07
N MET A 10 31.46 -23.30 -28.45
CA MET A 10 32.01 -21.96 -28.50
C MET A 10 32.54 -21.70 -29.91
N VAL A 11 32.03 -20.69 -30.61
CA VAL A 11 32.69 -20.10 -31.78
C VAL A 11 32.65 -18.58 -31.63
N LEU A 12 33.84 -18.01 -31.49
CA LEU A 12 34.12 -16.57 -31.55
C LEU A 12 33.70 -15.99 -32.90
N GLY A 13 33.12 -14.81 -32.86
CA GLY A 13 32.87 -13.98 -34.04
C GLY A 13 32.84 -12.51 -33.66
N SER A 14 34.01 -11.94 -33.39
CA SER A 14 34.23 -10.50 -33.22
C SER A 14 33.76 -9.75 -34.46
N LEU A 15 32.73 -8.90 -34.31
CA LEU A 15 32.48 -7.81 -35.24
C LEU A 15 33.03 -6.52 -34.64
N LEU A 16 33.98 -5.96 -35.38
CA LEU A 16 34.71 -4.75 -35.05
C LEU A 16 33.97 -3.50 -35.55
N PHE A 17 34.23 -2.39 -34.84
CA PHE A 17 34.18 -0.99 -35.25
C PHE A 17 32.82 -0.31 -35.50
N VAL A 18 32.39 0.47 -34.49
CA VAL A 18 31.75 1.79 -34.74
C VAL A 18 32.66 2.88 -34.16
N GLN A 19 32.85 3.90 -34.99
CA GLN A 19 33.84 4.97 -34.99
C GLN A 19 33.98 5.82 -33.71
N CYS A 20 35.22 6.26 -33.47
CA CYS A 20 35.54 7.50 -32.76
C CYS A 20 34.99 8.72 -33.50
N ASN A 21 34.41 9.68 -32.77
CA ASN A 21 34.51 11.10 -33.11
C ASN A 21 35.06 11.88 -31.91
N GLN A 22 36.18 12.53 -32.14
CA GLN A 22 37.08 13.17 -31.18
C GLN A 22 36.62 14.60 -30.86
N THR A 23 36.75 15.03 -29.59
CA THR A 23 37.28 16.36 -29.16
C THR A 23 36.63 16.88 -27.86
N ARG A 24 37.33 16.76 -26.72
CA ARG A 24 37.84 17.86 -25.84
C ARG A 24 38.15 17.40 -24.40
N ASP A 25 39.43 17.47 -24.07
CA ASP A 25 40.06 17.94 -22.84
C ASP A 25 39.38 17.83 -21.45
N ASN A 26 40.08 17.07 -20.58
CA ASN A 26 40.71 17.53 -19.31
C ASN A 26 40.07 17.15 -17.95
N LYS A 27 40.96 16.63 -17.08
CA LYS A 27 40.89 16.34 -15.63
C LYS A 27 40.18 15.01 -15.29
N THR A 28 40.85 13.89 -14.99
CA THR A 28 41.71 13.68 -13.79
C THR A 28 41.44 14.71 -12.69
N GLY A 29 40.28 14.55 -12.08
CA GLY A 29 40.03 14.97 -10.72
C GLY A 29 39.57 13.73 -9.95
N GLU A 30 40.48 13.10 -9.23
CA GLU A 30 40.10 12.48 -7.96
C GLU A 30 39.43 13.58 -7.13
N SER A 31 38.17 13.38 -6.76
CA SER A 31 37.55 14.11 -5.66
C SER A 31 36.49 13.23 -5.03
N SER A 32 36.94 12.56 -3.96
CA SER A 32 36.17 12.11 -2.81
C SER A 32 34.71 11.72 -3.04
N GLY A 33 34.50 10.40 -3.12
CA GLY A 33 33.21 9.83 -2.78
C GLY A 33 32.82 10.21 -1.35
N ASN A 34 31.64 10.82 -1.24
CA ASN A 34 30.73 10.64 -0.13
C ASN A 34 29.33 10.78 -0.72
N TYR A 35 28.82 9.69 -1.30
CA TYR A 35 27.43 9.63 -1.74
C TYR A 35 26.59 9.42 -0.48
N ASP A 36 25.78 10.43 -0.17
CA ASP A 36 24.90 10.54 0.99
C ASP A 36 23.78 9.48 0.92
N THR A 37 24.15 8.22 1.17
CA THR A 37 23.28 7.04 1.13
C THR A 37 22.17 7.10 2.18
N GLN A 38 22.28 8.03 3.14
CA GLN A 38 21.28 8.24 4.17
C GLN A 38 20.16 9.17 3.67
N SER A 39 20.50 10.29 3.02
CA SER A 39 19.51 11.18 2.39
C SER A 39 18.60 10.44 1.39
N ASP A 40 19.17 9.56 0.56
CA ASP A 40 18.38 8.80 -0.41
C ASP A 40 17.39 7.80 0.24
N ARG A 41 17.70 7.28 1.43
CA ARG A 41 16.82 6.37 2.16
C ARG A 41 15.69 7.11 2.86
N ASP A 42 15.99 8.24 3.48
CA ASP A 42 14.99 9.07 4.15
C ASP A 42 13.95 9.57 3.13
N ASP A 43 14.38 9.98 1.92
CA ASP A 43 13.49 10.39 0.81
C ASP A 43 12.58 9.25 0.30
N VAL A 44 13.02 7.99 0.37
CA VAL A 44 12.17 6.83 0.03
C VAL A 44 11.13 6.62 1.12
N ILE A 45 11.54 6.63 2.38
CA ILE A 45 10.64 6.44 3.53
C ILE A 45 9.56 7.53 3.55
N ASP A 46 9.92 8.79 3.34
CA ASP A 46 8.96 9.89 3.33
C ASP A 46 7.90 9.75 2.22
N ARG A 47 8.28 9.22 1.05
CA ARG A 47 7.32 8.93 -0.02
C ARG A 47 6.38 7.78 0.34
N GLU A 48 6.93 6.67 0.85
CA GLU A 48 6.09 5.54 1.27
C GLU A 48 5.12 5.93 2.39
N ARG A 49 5.57 6.78 3.33
CA ARG A 49 4.72 7.35 4.39
C ARG A 49 3.57 8.18 3.83
N GLN A 50 3.85 9.05 2.87
CA GLN A 50 2.83 9.88 2.23
C GLN A 50 1.79 9.03 1.48
N GLU A 51 2.24 8.01 0.74
CA GLU A 51 1.36 7.08 0.03
C GLU A 51 0.49 6.28 1.01
N MET A 52 1.08 5.78 2.09
CA MET A 52 0.34 5.03 3.11
C MET A 52 -0.67 5.91 3.86
N ALA A 53 -0.30 7.14 4.21
CA ALA A 53 -1.20 8.10 4.83
C ALA A 53 -2.35 8.47 3.87
N GLN A 54 -2.09 8.58 2.57
CA GLN A 54 -3.13 8.79 1.57
C GLN A 54 -4.10 7.59 1.53
N ASN A 55 -3.59 6.36 1.45
CA ASN A 55 -4.44 5.17 1.44
C ASN A 55 -5.32 5.06 2.68
N LEU A 56 -4.77 5.37 3.87
CA LEU A 56 -5.54 5.37 5.12
C LEU A 56 -6.63 6.45 5.14
N ARG A 57 -6.36 7.65 4.57
CA ARG A 57 -7.38 8.69 4.41
C ARG A 57 -8.49 8.25 3.46
N GLU A 58 -8.13 7.66 2.33
CA GLU A 58 -9.09 7.16 1.35
C GLU A 58 -10.00 6.09 1.98
N VAL A 59 -9.41 5.13 2.70
CA VAL A 59 -10.18 4.11 3.43
C VAL A 59 -11.05 4.71 4.53
N ARG A 60 -10.57 5.69 5.30
CA ARG A 60 -11.40 6.40 6.29
C ARG A 60 -12.62 7.04 5.61
N ASP A 61 -12.41 7.70 4.48
CA ASP A 61 -13.47 8.37 3.73
C ASP A 61 -14.45 7.36 3.10
N ASP A 62 -13.98 6.16 2.72
CA ASP A 62 -14.85 5.04 2.34
C ASP A 62 -15.69 4.56 3.52
N ILE A 63 -15.11 4.42 4.72
CA ILE A 63 -15.86 4.00 5.91
C ILE A 63 -16.94 5.03 6.24
N ASP A 64 -16.63 6.33 6.12
CA ASP A 64 -17.60 7.40 6.35
C ASP A 64 -18.78 7.33 5.38
N ARG A 65 -18.54 6.97 4.11
CA ARG A 65 -19.62 6.74 3.13
C ARG A 65 -20.48 5.53 3.51
N GLU A 66 -19.85 4.41 3.85
CA GLU A 66 -20.57 3.18 4.23
C GLU A 66 -21.43 3.41 5.49
N LEU A 67 -20.91 4.15 6.47
CA LEU A 67 -21.68 4.53 7.67
C LEU A 67 -22.92 5.37 7.35
N GLU A 68 -22.85 6.23 6.33
CA GLU A 68 -23.99 7.00 5.83
C GLU A 68 -25.00 6.08 5.14
N GLU A 69 -24.54 5.17 4.27
CA GLU A 69 -25.38 4.19 3.58
C GLU A 69 -26.13 3.30 4.57
N VAL A 70 -25.44 2.69 5.54
CA VAL A 70 -26.05 1.90 6.61
C VAL A 70 -27.07 2.71 7.39
N SER A 71 -26.76 3.98 7.72
CA SER A 71 -27.70 4.86 8.44
C SER A 71 -28.97 5.14 7.64
N ASN A 72 -28.87 5.28 6.31
CA ASN A 72 -30.00 5.48 5.43
C ASN A 72 -30.87 4.22 5.30
N GLU A 73 -30.25 3.04 5.15
CA GLU A 73 -30.97 1.76 5.08
C GLU A 73 -31.76 1.48 6.38
N MET A 74 -31.19 1.85 7.53
CA MET A 74 -31.88 1.75 8.82
C MET A 74 -33.19 2.55 8.90
N GLU A 75 -33.36 3.64 8.13
CA GLU A 75 -34.58 4.46 8.22
C GLU A 75 -35.82 3.69 7.77
N ASN A 76 -35.67 2.80 6.78
CA ASN A 76 -36.77 2.05 6.16
C ASN A 76 -36.78 0.57 6.54
N ALA A 77 -35.72 0.08 7.20
CA ALA A 77 -35.61 -1.29 7.66
C ALA A 77 -36.67 -1.68 8.71
N SER A 78 -36.96 -2.98 8.77
CA SER A 78 -37.77 -3.59 9.83
C SER A 78 -37.04 -3.54 11.19
N ASP A 79 -37.74 -3.76 12.30
CA ASP A 79 -37.11 -3.77 13.63
C ASP A 79 -36.01 -4.84 13.78
N GLU A 80 -36.09 -5.94 13.03
CA GLU A 80 -35.06 -6.99 13.02
C GLU A 80 -33.85 -6.53 12.21
N ALA A 81 -34.05 -6.12 10.96
CA ALA A 81 -32.97 -5.62 10.10
C ALA A 81 -32.27 -4.39 10.70
N ARG A 82 -32.98 -3.51 11.43
CA ARG A 82 -32.36 -2.38 12.14
C ARG A 82 -31.35 -2.82 13.20
N ARG A 83 -31.59 -3.92 13.93
CA ARG A 83 -30.65 -4.38 14.97
C ARG A 83 -29.35 -4.88 14.37
N ASP A 84 -29.46 -5.60 13.25
CA ASP A 84 -28.30 -6.14 12.55
C ASP A 84 -27.50 -4.98 11.93
N LEU A 85 -28.17 -4.02 11.27
CA LEU A 85 -27.53 -2.80 10.75
C LEU A 85 -26.90 -1.92 11.86
N GLU A 86 -27.45 -1.92 13.09
CA GLU A 86 -26.81 -1.28 14.24
C GLU A 86 -25.48 -1.94 14.62
N GLU A 87 -25.37 -3.27 14.48
CA GLU A 87 -24.14 -4.02 14.70
C GLU A 87 -23.11 -3.71 13.59
N THR A 88 -23.52 -3.76 12.32
CA THR A 88 -22.66 -3.39 11.18
C THR A 88 -22.13 -1.96 11.33
N LYS A 89 -23.01 -1.00 11.68
CA LYS A 89 -22.63 0.40 11.92
C LYS A 89 -21.61 0.55 13.03
N LYS A 90 -21.74 -0.25 14.09
CA LYS A 90 -20.80 -0.24 15.20
C LYS A 90 -19.43 -0.78 14.76
N ASP A 91 -19.38 -1.91 14.06
CA ASP A 91 -18.13 -2.49 13.56
C ASP A 91 -17.39 -1.52 12.63
N LEU A 92 -18.11 -0.88 11.70
CA LEU A 92 -17.56 0.16 10.82
C LEU A 92 -17.02 1.36 11.62
N THR A 93 -17.73 1.80 12.66
CA THR A 93 -17.26 2.89 13.54
C THR A 93 -15.95 2.52 14.25
N ASP A 94 -15.86 1.30 14.78
CA ASP A 94 -14.66 0.80 15.46
C ASP A 94 -13.47 0.69 14.49
N ARG A 95 -13.71 0.24 13.25
CA ARG A 95 -12.72 0.22 12.18
C ARG A 95 -12.24 1.60 11.78
N ARG A 96 -13.16 2.57 11.67
CA ARG A 96 -12.85 3.98 11.40
C ARG A 96 -11.85 4.53 12.43
N SER A 97 -12.10 4.27 13.71
CA SER A 97 -11.21 4.70 14.78
C SER A 97 -9.82 4.05 14.70
N LYS A 98 -9.73 2.76 14.35
CA LYS A 98 -8.44 2.09 14.12
C LYS A 98 -7.66 2.68 12.95
N VAL A 99 -8.36 3.02 11.86
CA VAL A 99 -7.74 3.70 10.70
C VAL A 99 -7.21 5.07 11.08
N GLU A 100 -7.97 5.85 11.87
CA GLU A 100 -7.53 7.16 12.36
C GLU A 100 -6.30 7.05 13.27
N GLU A 101 -6.29 6.12 14.24
CA GLU A 101 -5.12 5.87 15.09
C GLU A 101 -3.90 5.50 14.25
N LYS A 102 -4.08 4.63 13.26
CA LYS A 102 -2.98 4.18 12.40
C LYS A 102 -2.48 5.28 11.47
N LEU A 103 -3.37 6.14 10.98
CA LEU A 103 -3.01 7.31 10.19
C LEU A 103 -2.12 8.25 11.01
N ASP A 104 -2.48 8.52 12.27
CA ASP A 104 -1.69 9.34 13.18
C ASP A 104 -0.29 8.71 13.42
N GLU A 105 -0.19 7.39 13.58
CA GLU A 105 1.10 6.70 13.69
C GLU A 105 1.96 6.88 12.44
N VAL A 106 1.40 6.70 11.24
CA VAL A 106 2.10 6.88 9.96
C VAL A 106 2.61 8.32 9.79
N GLU A 107 1.79 9.31 10.16
CA GLU A 107 2.16 10.73 10.10
C GLU A 107 3.26 11.12 11.09
N ASN A 108 3.42 10.37 12.19
CA ASN A 108 4.44 10.62 13.21
C ASN A 108 5.63 9.63 13.15
N ALA A 109 5.59 8.66 12.24
CA ALA A 109 6.66 7.67 12.07
C ALA A 109 8.02 8.33 11.77
N THR A 110 9.09 7.74 12.30
CA THR A 110 10.47 8.08 11.94
C THR A 110 11.07 6.98 11.07
N ALA A 111 12.22 7.22 10.45
CA ALA A 111 12.92 6.20 9.68
C ALA A 111 13.21 4.93 10.50
N ASP A 112 13.52 5.07 11.79
CA ASP A 112 13.82 3.93 12.68
C ASP A 112 12.58 3.10 13.04
N THR A 113 11.39 3.69 12.96
CA THR A 113 10.11 3.04 13.33
C THR A 113 9.24 2.71 12.12
N TRP A 114 9.71 3.02 10.91
CA TRP A 114 8.88 3.00 9.72
C TRP A 114 8.39 1.60 9.36
N ASP A 115 9.29 0.62 9.39
CA ASP A 115 8.96 -0.76 8.99
C ASP A 115 7.83 -1.35 9.86
N ASP A 116 7.91 -1.19 11.18
CA ASP A 116 6.87 -1.70 12.11
C ASP A 116 5.52 -0.98 11.91
N ILE A 117 5.55 0.34 11.70
CA ILE A 117 4.33 1.15 11.47
C ILE A 117 3.70 0.79 10.12
N LYS A 118 4.52 0.59 9.09
CA LYS A 118 4.09 0.19 7.75
C LYS A 118 3.38 -1.15 7.78
N ASP A 119 3.94 -2.15 8.44
CA ASP A 119 3.32 -3.47 8.59
C ASP A 119 1.98 -3.37 9.35
N GLY A 120 1.95 -2.59 10.44
CA GLY A 120 0.72 -2.34 11.18
C GLY A 120 -0.36 -1.68 10.34
N ALA A 121 0.01 -0.70 9.51
CA ALA A 121 -0.90 0.00 8.61
C ALA A 121 -1.40 -0.88 7.46
N SER A 122 -0.53 -1.70 6.88
CA SER A 122 -0.94 -2.70 5.89
C SER A 122 -1.96 -3.68 6.45
N ASN A 123 -1.76 -4.18 7.67
CA ASN A 123 -2.72 -5.07 8.32
C ASN A 123 -4.07 -4.36 8.57
N THR A 124 -4.05 -3.11 9.04
CA THR A 124 -5.29 -2.33 9.22
C THR A 124 -6.04 -2.15 7.89
N LEU A 125 -5.35 -1.89 6.78
CA LEU A 125 -5.98 -1.78 5.46
C LEU A 125 -6.59 -3.11 5.00
N GLU A 126 -5.91 -4.23 5.25
CA GLU A 126 -6.44 -5.57 4.93
C GLU A 126 -7.67 -5.91 5.78
N ASP A 127 -7.60 -5.69 7.10
CA ASP A 127 -8.70 -5.92 8.02
C ASP A 127 -9.95 -5.13 7.59
N VAL A 128 -9.81 -3.83 7.29
CA VAL A 128 -10.94 -2.99 6.85
C VAL A 128 -11.53 -3.51 5.55
N LYS A 129 -10.69 -3.92 4.60
CA LYS A 129 -11.14 -4.47 3.32
C LYS A 129 -11.94 -5.77 3.49
N GLU A 130 -11.59 -6.59 4.46
CA GLU A 130 -12.40 -7.77 4.83
C GLU A 130 -13.72 -7.33 5.46
N GLY A 131 -13.67 -6.40 6.41
CA GLY A 131 -14.88 -5.85 7.05
C GLY A 131 -15.90 -5.26 6.09
N PHE A 132 -15.45 -4.58 5.03
CA PHE A 132 -16.36 -4.06 3.99
C PHE A 132 -17.05 -5.15 3.18
N ARG A 133 -16.37 -6.28 2.95
CA ARG A 133 -17.03 -7.40 2.27
C ARG A 133 -18.09 -8.01 3.17
N ASP A 134 -17.74 -8.22 4.44
CA ASP A 134 -18.66 -8.79 5.42
C ASP A 134 -19.88 -7.86 5.63
N ALA A 135 -19.66 -6.55 5.73
CA ALA A 135 -20.74 -5.56 5.85
C ALA A 135 -21.64 -5.52 4.61
N GLY A 136 -21.06 -5.54 3.41
CA GLY A 136 -21.82 -5.56 2.17
C GLY A 136 -22.68 -6.81 2.02
N ASP A 137 -22.11 -7.99 2.31
CA ASP A 137 -22.81 -9.26 2.29
C ASP A 137 -23.98 -9.26 3.32
N GLU A 138 -23.75 -8.72 4.52
CA GLU A 138 -24.79 -8.61 5.55
C GLU A 138 -25.92 -7.65 5.13
N ILE A 139 -25.61 -6.51 4.51
CA ILE A 139 -26.64 -5.57 4.04
C ILE A 139 -27.48 -6.21 2.93
N GLU A 140 -26.84 -6.84 1.94
CA GLU A 140 -27.54 -7.50 0.81
C GLU A 140 -28.51 -8.58 1.31
N ASP A 141 -28.04 -9.48 2.18
CA ASP A 141 -28.85 -10.58 2.73
C ASP A 141 -30.08 -10.09 3.51
N ARG A 142 -30.04 -8.88 4.09
CA ARG A 142 -31.12 -8.32 4.90
C ARG A 142 -32.12 -7.50 4.12
N LEU A 143 -31.70 -6.87 3.02
CA LEU A 143 -32.59 -6.12 2.14
C LEU A 143 -33.44 -7.04 1.25
N ASP A 144 -32.97 -8.26 1.00
CA ASP A 144 -33.70 -9.27 0.22
C ASP A 144 -34.78 -10.05 1.02
N GLN A 145 -34.89 -9.83 2.34
CA GLN A 145 -35.85 -10.50 3.24
C GLN A 145 -37.13 -9.70 3.50
#